data_AF-A0A7T5RYW6-F1
#
_entry.id   AF-A0A7T5RYW6-F1
#
_cell.length_a   1.000
_cell.length_b   1.000
_cell.length_c   1.000
_cell.angle_alpha   90.00
_cell.angle_beta   90.00
_cell.angle_gamma   90.00
#
_symmetry.space_group_name_H-M   'P 1'
#
loop_
_entity.id
_entity.type
_entity.pdbx_description
1 polymer ?
#
loop_
_entity_poly.entity_id
_entity_poly.type
_entity_poly.pdbx_seq_one_letter_code
_entity_poly.pdbx_strand_id
1 'polypeptide(L)'
;MPRRKKGSAEAEMTKAEKKNDKTPSRLLGMKDFTGLEQACFDLAYEKAAYLAKLYSFSPIKTPILESFDLYKKTTRHNNDKEVYFVDGEKSEKMTLRPEITQGVLRSYLETSEISGQKLARLFSFGPVFRREKLQSGRYRESTQLNLELIGERKPMAEALLITVANNFFEELGIKVQVQVNSLGGSECRKEYCAKLLNFYKERGRKSKLCNTCKNGLNKNCLSLLDCKDESCMKLREEAPQLADFLSDDSREYLTKTLEFLDELNISYNFNPYLVRGLNYYNDIVFEFWPVNDDGTVGKLALGGGGRYDSLIESLGGVSTPAAGLAIGIERTIAKIKDKAALTNKTEEDIVFIAQLGDQAKLKALQLFEDLRKAGFNVRQSFASDSLKFQLEEAVAIKAKTSLILGKKEIMDGTILMRDMDSGTQETLVFKKVRERLERKDKLIKKVNNRKEGAFYG
;
A
#
# COMPACT_ATOMS: atom_id res chain seq x y z
N MET A 1 -26.83 -60.20 -29.05
CA MET A 1 -28.01 -59.36 -28.77
C MET A 1 -27.59 -58.08 -28.06
N PRO A 2 -28.23 -56.93 -28.36
CA PRO A 2 -27.65 -55.61 -28.18
C PRO A 2 -28.14 -54.86 -26.92
N ARG A 3 -27.30 -53.91 -26.50
CA ARG A 3 -27.58 -52.61 -25.82
C ARG A 3 -28.90 -52.47 -25.05
N ARG A 4 -28.78 -52.30 -23.73
CA ARG A 4 -29.68 -51.43 -22.94
C ARG A 4 -28.98 -50.09 -22.66
N LYS A 5 -29.40 -49.04 -23.35
CA LYS A 5 -29.20 -47.65 -22.94
C LYS A 5 -30.07 -47.38 -21.71
N LYS A 6 -29.48 -46.91 -20.62
CA LYS A 6 -30.19 -46.10 -19.62
C LYS A 6 -29.55 -44.73 -19.63
N GLY A 7 -30.33 -43.73 -20.06
CA GLY A 7 -29.98 -42.34 -19.88
C GLY A 7 -29.94 -42.00 -18.40
N SER A 8 -28.94 -41.18 -18.05
CA SER A 8 -28.96 -40.27 -16.91
C SER A 8 -28.42 -38.96 -17.51
N ALA A 9 -29.27 -37.95 -17.67
CA ALA A 9 -29.57 -36.99 -16.63
C ALA A 9 -28.28 -36.26 -16.17
N GLU A 10 -27.60 -35.58 -17.11
CA GLU A 10 -26.48 -34.68 -16.79
C GLU A 10 -26.22 -33.66 -17.90
N ALA A 11 -27.27 -33.26 -18.62
CA ALA A 11 -27.19 -32.27 -19.69
C ALA A 11 -28.01 -31.01 -19.36
N GLU A 12 -27.97 -30.58 -18.10
CA GLU A 12 -28.57 -29.31 -17.68
C GLU A 12 -27.89 -28.85 -16.40
N MET A 13 -26.69 -28.24 -16.51
CA MET A 13 -26.25 -27.14 -15.66
C MET A 13 -24.89 -26.60 -16.12
N THR A 14 -24.85 -25.27 -16.26
CA THR A 14 -23.68 -24.40 -16.51
C THR A 14 -23.11 -24.36 -17.93
N LYS A 15 -23.75 -23.57 -18.80
CA LYS A 15 -23.03 -22.73 -19.77
C LYS A 15 -22.15 -21.75 -18.97
N ALA A 16 -21.01 -22.22 -18.46
CA ALA A 16 -19.93 -21.33 -18.10
C ALA A 16 -19.46 -20.65 -19.38
N GLU A 17 -19.47 -19.32 -19.37
CA GLU A 17 -18.99 -18.45 -20.43
C GLU A 17 -17.68 -19.00 -21.00
N LYS A 18 -17.69 -19.39 -22.27
CA LYS A 18 -16.46 -19.63 -23.03
C LYS A 18 -15.69 -18.30 -23.01
N LYS A 19 -14.74 -18.17 -22.09
CA LYS A 19 -13.77 -17.06 -22.08
C LYS A 19 -13.18 -16.97 -23.47
N ASN A 20 -13.39 -15.82 -24.11
CA ASN A 20 -12.87 -15.52 -25.43
C ASN A 20 -11.34 -15.47 -25.32
N ASP A 21 -10.64 -16.45 -25.89
CA ASP A 21 -9.17 -16.65 -25.81
C ASP A 21 -8.35 -15.54 -26.49
N LYS A 22 -9.00 -14.45 -26.90
CA LYS A 22 -8.41 -13.29 -27.57
C LYS A 22 -8.10 -12.12 -26.66
N THR A 23 -8.64 -12.09 -25.44
CA THR A 23 -8.39 -10.98 -24.51
C THR A 23 -7.15 -11.29 -23.68
N PRO A 24 -6.05 -10.52 -23.78
CA PRO A 24 -4.88 -10.71 -22.94
C PRO A 24 -5.26 -10.65 -21.46
N SER A 25 -4.68 -11.54 -20.66
CA SER A 25 -4.91 -11.56 -19.21
C SER A 25 -3.69 -11.02 -18.47
N ARG A 26 -3.94 -10.36 -17.33
CA ARG A 26 -2.89 -9.88 -16.44
C ARG A 26 -2.04 -11.03 -15.90
N LEU A 27 -0.78 -10.73 -15.61
CA LEU A 27 0.11 -11.68 -14.95
C LEU A 27 -0.42 -12.04 -13.55
N LEU A 28 -0.30 -13.31 -13.21
CA LEU A 28 -0.78 -13.81 -11.92
C LEU A 28 0.00 -13.15 -10.77
N GLY A 29 -0.73 -12.54 -9.83
CA GLY A 29 -0.14 -11.83 -8.69
C GLY A 29 0.20 -10.36 -8.96
N MET A 30 -0.19 -9.82 -10.12
CA MET A 30 -0.09 -8.42 -10.51
C MET A 30 -1.51 -7.90 -10.77
N LYS A 31 -1.83 -6.70 -10.29
CA LYS A 31 -3.21 -6.20 -10.23
C LYS A 31 -3.32 -4.77 -10.76
N ASP A 32 -4.34 -4.54 -11.57
CA ASP A 32 -4.80 -3.21 -11.92
C ASP A 32 -5.68 -2.64 -10.79
N PHE A 33 -5.42 -1.40 -10.38
CA PHE A 33 -6.28 -0.65 -9.47
C PHE A 33 -7.24 0.23 -10.28
N THR A 34 -8.53 0.13 -9.99
CA THR A 34 -9.57 0.94 -10.64
C THR A 34 -10.66 1.31 -9.64
N GLY A 35 -11.45 2.34 -9.95
CA GLY A 35 -12.60 2.77 -9.16
C GLY A 35 -12.24 3.01 -7.68
N LEU A 36 -13.02 2.41 -6.79
CA LEU A 36 -12.87 2.53 -5.33
C LEU A 36 -11.49 2.09 -4.82
N GLU A 37 -10.87 1.08 -5.44
CA GLU A 37 -9.56 0.61 -5.00
C GLU A 37 -8.46 1.60 -5.36
N GLN A 38 -8.55 2.25 -6.53
CA GLN A 38 -7.65 3.34 -6.88
C GLN A 38 -7.83 4.52 -5.92
N ALA A 39 -9.07 4.90 -5.59
CA ALA A 39 -9.33 5.97 -4.62
C ALA A 39 -8.73 5.66 -3.23
N CYS A 40 -8.80 4.40 -2.78
CA CYS A 40 -8.15 3.99 -1.53
C CYS A 40 -6.61 4.06 -1.63
N PHE A 41 -6.06 3.70 -2.80
CA PHE A 41 -4.63 3.77 -3.05
C PHE A 41 -4.13 5.22 -3.03
N ASP A 42 -4.85 6.13 -3.69
CA ASP A 42 -4.54 7.56 -3.72
C ASP A 42 -4.62 8.16 -2.31
N LEU A 43 -5.66 7.84 -1.54
CA LEU A 43 -5.77 8.24 -0.13
C LEU A 43 -4.57 7.76 0.69
N ALA A 44 -4.18 6.49 0.55
CA ALA A 44 -3.03 5.94 1.26
C ALA A 44 -1.74 6.67 0.88
N TYR A 45 -1.54 6.98 -0.42
CA TYR A 45 -0.41 7.79 -0.86
C TYR A 45 -0.41 9.20 -0.27
N GLU A 46 -1.55 9.90 -0.33
CA GLU A 46 -1.70 11.26 0.18
C GLU A 46 -1.40 11.34 1.68
N LYS A 47 -1.98 10.43 2.48
CA LYS A 47 -1.73 10.36 3.94
C LYS A 47 -0.28 10.03 4.25
N ALA A 48 0.30 9.08 3.52
CA ALA A 48 1.71 8.72 3.68
C ALA A 48 2.65 9.90 3.37
N ALA A 49 2.45 10.57 2.23
CA ALA A 49 3.26 11.71 1.82
C ALA A 49 3.09 12.92 2.76
N TYR A 50 1.87 13.16 3.24
CA TYR A 50 1.59 14.20 4.23
C TYR A 50 2.32 13.95 5.55
N LEU A 51 2.20 12.74 6.11
CA LEU A 51 2.89 12.38 7.36
C LEU A 51 4.41 12.38 7.20
N ALA A 52 4.93 11.83 6.09
CA ALA A 52 6.36 11.90 5.79
C ALA A 52 6.88 13.35 5.84
N LYS A 53 6.15 14.29 5.21
CA LYS A 53 6.49 15.71 5.25
C LYS A 53 6.43 16.29 6.68
N LEU A 54 5.39 16.00 7.45
CA LEU A 54 5.27 16.48 8.84
C LEU A 54 6.41 16.01 9.73
N TYR A 55 6.86 14.77 9.53
CA TYR A 55 7.98 14.18 10.27
C TYR A 55 9.35 14.45 9.63
N SER A 56 9.42 15.37 8.66
CA SER A 56 10.65 15.83 8.00
C SER A 56 11.40 14.73 7.24
N PHE A 57 10.68 13.78 6.65
CA PHE A 57 11.23 12.85 5.67
C PHE A 57 11.21 13.47 4.28
N SER A 58 12.37 13.50 3.64
CA SER A 58 12.52 13.96 2.26
C SER A 58 12.17 12.86 1.27
N PRO A 59 11.39 13.15 0.22
CA PRO A 59 11.04 12.14 -0.78
C PRO A 59 12.27 11.71 -1.58
N ILE A 60 12.39 10.40 -1.84
CA ILE A 60 13.38 9.83 -2.75
C ILE A 60 12.72 8.76 -3.64
N LYS A 61 13.13 8.72 -4.90
CA LYS A 61 12.71 7.71 -5.88
C LYS A 61 13.95 7.03 -6.44
N THR A 62 13.96 5.71 -6.37
CA THR A 62 15.02 4.87 -6.93
C THR A 62 14.51 4.15 -8.17
N PRO A 63 15.41 3.73 -9.09
CA PRO A 63 15.04 2.90 -10.22
C PRO A 63 14.28 1.64 -9.81
N ILE A 64 13.40 1.16 -10.70
CA ILE A 64 12.72 -0.14 -10.54
C ILE A 64 13.66 -1.30 -10.87
N LEU A 65 14.50 -1.09 -11.89
CA LEU A 65 15.51 -2.04 -12.35
C LEU A 65 16.87 -1.64 -11.77
N GLU A 66 17.54 -2.58 -11.13
CA GLU A 66 18.79 -2.37 -10.41
C GLU A 66 19.73 -3.56 -10.65
N SER A 67 21.02 -3.41 -10.33
CA SER A 67 21.96 -4.53 -10.38
C SER A 67 21.54 -5.63 -9.40
N PHE A 68 21.57 -6.89 -9.82
CA PHE A 68 21.30 -8.02 -8.92
C PHE A 68 22.31 -8.09 -7.76
N ASP A 69 23.55 -7.65 -7.97
CA ASP A 69 24.57 -7.66 -6.92
C ASP A 69 24.20 -6.77 -5.73
N LEU A 70 23.33 -5.76 -5.93
CA LEU A 70 22.78 -4.94 -4.86
C LEU A 70 22.00 -5.78 -3.83
N TYR A 71 21.22 -6.77 -4.29
CA TYR A 71 20.33 -7.58 -3.45
C TYR A 71 20.89 -8.96 -3.09
N LYS A 72 21.99 -9.37 -3.72
CA LYS A 72 22.55 -10.72 -3.61
C LYS A 72 22.81 -11.16 -2.17
N LYS A 73 23.36 -10.28 -1.32
CA LYS A 73 23.76 -10.58 0.07
C LYS A 73 22.59 -10.58 1.07
N THR A 74 21.43 -10.04 0.71
CA THR A 74 20.31 -9.80 1.63
C THR A 74 19.14 -10.77 1.43
N THR A 75 19.08 -11.47 0.29
CA THR A 75 18.09 -12.54 0.07
C THR A 75 18.27 -13.69 1.07
N ARG A 76 17.17 -14.26 1.58
CA ARG A 76 17.16 -15.30 2.65
C ARG A 76 18.05 -16.52 2.38
N HIS A 77 18.36 -16.76 1.11
CA HIS A 77 19.09 -17.94 0.66
C HIS A 77 20.27 -17.61 -0.27
N ASN A 78 20.64 -16.34 -0.45
CA ASN A 78 21.61 -15.90 -1.47
C ASN A 78 21.28 -16.46 -2.87
N ASN A 79 19.99 -16.66 -3.17
CA ASN A 79 19.54 -17.41 -4.34
C ASN A 79 18.48 -16.65 -5.15
N ASP A 80 18.66 -16.71 -6.46
CA ASP A 80 17.89 -16.16 -7.58
C ASP A 80 16.37 -16.49 -7.62
N LYS A 81 15.85 -17.26 -6.66
CA LYS A 81 14.48 -17.80 -6.73
C LYS A 81 13.40 -16.82 -6.30
N GLU A 82 13.76 -15.78 -5.54
CA GLU A 82 12.80 -14.82 -4.96
C GLU A 82 12.66 -13.52 -5.78
N VAL A 83 13.55 -13.30 -6.75
CA VAL A 83 13.60 -12.06 -7.56
C VAL A 83 13.28 -12.33 -9.03
N TYR A 84 12.88 -11.29 -9.74
CA TYR A 84 12.71 -11.32 -11.19
C TYR A 84 13.97 -10.78 -11.85
N PHE A 85 14.59 -11.59 -12.70
CA PHE A 85 15.73 -11.18 -13.52
C PHE A 85 15.23 -10.55 -14.82
N VAL A 86 15.99 -9.59 -15.31
CA VAL A 86 15.85 -9.03 -16.65
C VAL A 86 17.18 -9.24 -17.34
N ASP A 87 17.16 -10.01 -18.43
CA ASP A 87 18.35 -10.21 -19.25
C ASP A 87 18.63 -8.92 -20.03
N GLY A 88 19.80 -8.33 -19.81
CA GLY A 88 20.30 -7.20 -20.58
C GLY A 88 21.17 -7.61 -21.76
N GLU A 89 21.51 -6.64 -22.60
CA GLU A 89 22.64 -6.76 -23.51
C GLU A 89 23.96 -6.76 -22.69
N LYS A 90 24.94 -7.60 -23.05
CA LYS A 90 26.32 -7.62 -22.46
C LYS A 90 26.45 -8.07 -20.99
N SER A 91 25.97 -9.26 -20.62
CA SER A 91 26.28 -9.97 -19.35
C SER A 91 25.89 -9.27 -18.04
N GLU A 92 25.29 -8.08 -18.09
CA GLU A 92 24.77 -7.41 -16.90
C GLU A 92 23.57 -8.16 -16.32
N LYS A 93 23.65 -8.51 -15.04
CA LYS A 93 22.56 -9.17 -14.32
C LYS A 93 21.70 -8.12 -13.64
N MET A 94 20.61 -7.74 -14.31
CA MET A 94 19.63 -6.80 -13.77
C MET A 94 18.48 -7.53 -13.09
N THR A 95 17.87 -6.90 -12.10
CA THR A 95 16.71 -7.43 -11.40
C THR A 95 15.69 -6.34 -11.11
N LEU A 96 14.40 -6.70 -11.17
CA LEU A 96 13.35 -5.86 -10.62
C LEU A 96 13.50 -5.83 -9.10
N ARG A 97 13.53 -4.64 -8.50
CA ARG A 97 13.79 -4.48 -7.07
C ARG A 97 12.80 -5.30 -6.22
N PRO A 98 13.29 -6.18 -5.33
CA PRO A 98 12.44 -6.92 -4.39
C PRO A 98 12.09 -6.12 -3.13
N GLU A 99 12.80 -5.02 -2.89
CA GLU A 99 12.61 -4.09 -1.77
C GLU A 99 13.20 -2.72 -2.14
N ILE A 100 12.86 -1.68 -1.38
CA ILE A 100 13.24 -0.29 -1.69
C ILE A 100 14.47 0.16 -0.89
N THR A 101 14.65 -0.32 0.34
CA THR A 101 15.68 0.14 1.30
C THR A 101 17.07 0.09 0.68
N GLN A 102 17.48 -1.03 0.07
CA GLN A 102 18.81 -1.13 -0.52
C GLN A 102 19.04 -0.17 -1.70
N GLY A 103 18.03 0.08 -2.52
CA GLY A 103 18.11 1.10 -3.56
C GLY A 103 18.28 2.50 -2.98
N VAL A 104 17.58 2.80 -1.87
CA VAL A 104 17.71 4.07 -1.15
C VAL A 104 19.11 4.22 -0.58
N LEU A 105 19.65 3.18 0.05
CA LEU A 105 21.01 3.20 0.60
C LEU A 105 22.08 3.30 -0.50
N ARG A 106 21.90 2.63 -1.64
CA ARG A 106 22.76 2.79 -2.83
C ARG A 106 22.75 4.24 -3.31
N SER A 107 21.58 4.87 -3.35
CA SER A 107 21.46 6.30 -3.69
C SER A 107 22.12 7.21 -2.67
N TYR A 108 21.96 6.91 -1.38
CA TYR A 108 22.61 7.62 -0.29
C TYR A 108 24.15 7.57 -0.41
N LEU A 109 24.71 6.46 -0.88
CA LEU A 109 26.15 6.31 -1.10
C LEU A 109 26.66 6.99 -2.38
N GLU A 110 25.86 6.97 -3.44
CA GLU A 110 26.22 7.45 -4.77
C GLU A 110 26.08 8.97 -4.93
N THR A 111 25.06 9.57 -4.30
CA THR A 111 24.68 10.96 -4.55
C THR A 111 25.26 11.91 -3.51
N SER A 112 26.04 12.90 -3.95
CA SER A 112 26.71 13.87 -3.06
C SER A 112 25.75 14.73 -2.22
N GLU A 113 24.57 15.04 -2.76
CA GLU A 113 23.53 15.84 -2.07
C GLU A 113 23.00 15.15 -0.80
N ILE A 114 22.96 13.81 -0.81
CA ILE A 114 22.44 13.01 0.29
C ILE A 114 23.60 12.47 1.13
N SER A 115 24.71 12.03 0.52
CA SER A 115 25.86 11.46 1.23
C SER A 115 26.58 12.46 2.15
N GLY A 116 26.46 13.76 1.87
CA GLY A 116 26.95 14.83 2.75
C GLY A 116 26.12 15.03 4.02
N GLN A 117 24.93 14.44 4.11
CA GLN A 117 24.06 14.55 5.28
C GLN A 117 24.45 13.50 6.31
N LYS A 118 24.95 13.95 7.48
CA LYS A 118 25.22 13.05 8.62
C LYS A 118 23.96 12.37 9.15
N LEU A 119 22.80 12.98 8.92
CA LEU A 119 21.49 12.46 9.31
C LEU A 119 20.55 12.63 8.12
N ALA A 120 20.05 11.53 7.57
CA ALA A 120 19.10 11.54 6.46
C ALA A 120 17.79 10.86 6.87
N ARG A 121 16.66 11.51 6.54
CA ARG A 121 15.32 10.96 6.71
C ARG A 121 14.68 10.87 5.34
N LEU A 122 14.47 9.67 4.82
CA LEU A 122 14.08 9.43 3.44
C LEU A 122 12.74 8.70 3.36
N PHE A 123 11.86 9.17 2.50
CA PHE A 123 10.54 8.59 2.24
C PHE A 123 10.47 8.10 0.79
N SER A 124 10.01 6.87 0.61
CA SER A 124 9.74 6.31 -0.72
C SER A 124 8.36 5.66 -0.76
N PHE A 125 7.76 5.71 -1.94
CA PHE A 125 6.50 5.03 -2.23
C PHE A 125 6.57 4.47 -3.64
N GLY A 126 6.45 3.15 -3.80
CA GLY A 126 6.51 2.56 -5.13
C GLY A 126 6.47 1.03 -5.18
N PRO A 127 6.46 0.47 -6.40
CA PRO A 127 6.30 -0.96 -6.60
C PRO A 127 7.57 -1.74 -6.24
N VAL A 128 7.39 -2.98 -5.81
CA VAL A 128 8.42 -3.99 -5.59
C VAL A 128 7.95 -5.33 -6.14
N PHE A 129 8.90 -6.18 -6.53
CA PHE A 129 8.64 -7.40 -7.27
C PHE A 129 9.26 -8.62 -6.59
N ARG A 130 8.44 -9.59 -6.19
CA ARG A 130 8.91 -10.80 -5.52
C ARG A 130 8.24 -12.04 -6.09
N ARG A 131 9.00 -13.11 -6.29
CA ARG A 131 8.49 -14.42 -6.69
C ARG A 131 7.89 -15.18 -5.50
N GLU A 132 7.02 -14.52 -4.75
CA GLU A 132 6.35 -15.10 -3.59
C GLU A 132 5.29 -16.14 -4.02
N LYS A 133 5.07 -17.13 -3.13
CA LYS A 133 3.92 -18.02 -3.25
C LYS A 133 2.65 -17.21 -2.99
N LEU A 134 1.75 -17.22 -3.94
CA LEU A 134 0.52 -16.45 -3.88
C LEU A 134 -0.39 -16.95 -2.77
N GLN A 135 -0.80 -16.01 -1.93
CA GLN A 135 -1.70 -16.18 -0.80
C GLN A 135 -2.46 -14.87 -0.62
N SER A 136 -3.57 -14.88 0.13
CA SER A 136 -4.31 -13.65 0.42
C SER A 136 -3.38 -12.58 1.04
N GLY A 137 -3.33 -11.39 0.45
CA GLY A 137 -2.46 -10.28 0.87
C GLY A 137 -0.98 -10.39 0.44
N ARG A 138 -0.60 -11.42 -0.33
CA ARG A 138 0.74 -11.58 -0.92
C ARG A 138 0.66 -11.54 -2.45
N TYR A 139 1.35 -10.56 -3.02
CA TYR A 139 1.35 -10.28 -4.45
C TYR A 139 2.77 -10.42 -4.99
N ARG A 140 2.88 -10.66 -6.29
CA ARG A 140 4.17 -10.72 -6.98
C ARG A 140 4.67 -9.34 -7.39
N GLU A 141 3.74 -8.43 -7.63
CA GLU A 141 3.96 -6.99 -7.66
C GLU A 141 3.14 -6.40 -6.51
N SER A 142 3.78 -5.61 -5.65
CA SER A 142 3.12 -4.90 -4.55
C SER A 142 3.74 -3.53 -4.38
N THR A 143 3.01 -2.60 -3.78
CA THR A 143 3.50 -1.25 -3.50
C THR A 143 3.90 -1.13 -2.04
N GLN A 144 5.07 -0.55 -1.80
CA GLN A 144 5.58 -0.27 -0.47
C GLN A 144 5.65 1.23 -0.20
N LEU A 145 5.22 1.61 1.01
CA LEU A 145 5.60 2.82 1.70
C LEU A 145 6.86 2.50 2.52
N ASN A 146 7.94 3.25 2.32
CA ASN A 146 9.19 3.12 3.04
C ASN A 146 9.58 4.42 3.74
N LEU A 147 10.09 4.30 4.97
CA LEU A 147 10.75 5.37 5.71
C LEU A 147 12.11 4.86 6.18
N GLU A 148 13.18 5.60 5.87
CA GLU A 148 14.54 5.26 6.24
C GLU A 148 15.17 6.41 7.05
N LEU A 149 15.75 6.09 8.19
CA LEU A 149 16.53 6.98 9.05
C LEU A 149 17.99 6.51 9.02
N ILE A 150 18.88 7.34 8.49
CA ILE A 150 20.29 7.02 8.29
C ILE A 150 21.14 7.97 9.13
N GLY A 151 22.16 7.43 9.80
CA GLY A 151 23.11 8.17 10.63
C GLY A 151 22.70 8.34 12.09
N GLU A 152 21.53 7.84 12.50
CA GLU A 152 21.01 7.97 13.87
C GLU A 152 20.99 6.64 14.62
N ARG A 153 21.83 6.51 15.67
CA ARG A 153 21.80 5.38 16.61
C ARG A 153 21.24 5.80 17.96
N LYS A 154 19.93 6.03 18.02
CA LYS A 154 19.20 6.34 19.26
C LYS A 154 17.86 5.61 19.29
N PRO A 155 17.42 5.07 20.45
CA PRO A 155 16.12 4.38 20.59
C PRO A 155 14.91 5.19 20.12
N MET A 156 15.04 6.53 20.15
CA MET A 156 14.05 7.49 19.62
C MET A 156 13.80 7.31 18.12
N ALA A 157 14.77 6.85 17.34
CA ALA A 157 14.63 6.67 15.90
C ALA A 157 13.56 5.61 15.58
N GLU A 158 13.57 4.48 16.29
CA GLU A 158 12.57 3.43 16.15
C GLU A 158 11.22 3.83 16.72
N ALA A 159 11.19 4.53 17.86
CA ALA A 159 9.95 5.07 18.40
C ALA A 159 9.29 6.05 17.41
N LEU A 160 10.07 6.93 16.77
CA LEU A 160 9.59 7.84 15.74
C LEU A 160 9.02 7.07 14.54
N LEU A 161 9.75 6.09 14.01
CA LEU A 161 9.30 5.23 12.91
C LEU A 161 7.98 4.51 13.23
N ILE A 162 7.87 3.94 14.44
CA ILE A 162 6.66 3.29 14.92
C ILE A 162 5.50 4.29 15.01
N THR A 163 5.76 5.49 15.51
CA THR A 163 4.77 6.57 15.64
C THR A 163 4.24 7.02 14.28
N VAL A 164 5.12 7.29 13.30
CA VAL A 164 4.68 7.72 11.96
C VAL A 164 3.79 6.66 11.32
N ALA A 165 4.17 5.38 11.44
CA ALA A 165 3.37 4.27 10.93
C ALA A 165 2.05 4.08 11.69
N ASN A 166 2.03 4.22 13.02
CA ASN A 166 0.81 4.14 13.81
C ASN A 166 -0.19 5.23 13.38
N ASN A 167 0.27 6.48 13.29
CA ASN A 167 -0.55 7.61 12.84
C ASN A 167 -1.04 7.41 11.41
N PHE A 168 -0.22 6.81 10.53
CA PHE A 168 -0.64 6.49 9.17
C PHE A 168 -1.82 5.52 9.15
N PHE A 169 -1.83 4.49 9.99
CA PHE A 169 -2.96 3.57 10.08
C PHE A 169 -4.18 4.24 10.72
N GLU A 170 -4.00 5.07 11.76
CA GLU A 170 -5.09 5.83 12.40
C GLU A 170 -5.77 6.80 11.43
N GLU A 171 -5.01 7.55 10.63
CA GLU A 171 -5.52 8.46 9.59
C GLU A 171 -6.33 7.73 8.49
N LEU A 172 -6.12 6.42 8.33
CA LEU A 172 -6.89 5.55 7.44
C LEU A 172 -8.04 4.82 8.16
N GLY A 173 -8.24 5.07 9.46
CA GLY A 173 -9.25 4.40 10.29
C GLY A 173 -8.95 2.93 10.55
N ILE A 174 -7.69 2.51 10.46
CA ILE A 174 -7.24 1.14 10.66
C ILE A 174 -6.63 1.00 12.04
N LYS A 175 -7.24 0.16 12.89
CA LYS A 175 -6.65 -0.20 14.19
C LYS A 175 -5.51 -1.19 13.98
N VAL A 176 -4.37 -0.92 14.59
CA VAL A 176 -3.21 -1.81 14.57
C VAL A 176 -2.70 -2.08 15.99
N GLN A 177 -2.05 -3.23 16.14
CA GLN A 177 -1.24 -3.58 17.30
C GLN A 177 0.21 -3.64 16.84
N VAL A 178 1.09 -2.94 17.54
CA VAL A 178 2.54 -3.03 17.30
C VAL A 178 3.08 -4.27 17.99
N GLN A 179 3.88 -5.06 17.30
CA GLN A 179 4.70 -6.10 17.93
C GLN A 179 6.16 -5.69 17.86
N VAL A 180 6.88 -5.81 18.98
CA VAL A 180 8.28 -5.37 19.11
C VAL A 180 9.14 -6.52 19.65
N ASN A 181 10.39 -6.58 19.21
CA ASN A 181 11.42 -7.45 19.76
C ASN A 181 12.81 -6.80 19.60
N SER A 182 13.82 -7.34 20.30
CA SER A 182 15.22 -7.02 20.06
C SER A 182 15.98 -8.26 19.60
N LEU A 183 16.69 -8.12 18.48
CA LEU A 183 17.62 -9.12 17.96
C LEU A 183 19.02 -9.00 18.58
N GLY A 184 19.26 -7.94 19.36
CA GLY A 184 20.57 -7.58 19.89
C GLY A 184 21.65 -7.32 18.82
N GLY A 185 22.86 -7.08 19.31
CA GLY A 185 24.06 -6.98 18.48
C GLY A 185 24.54 -8.32 17.91
N SER A 186 25.62 -8.25 17.11
CA SER A 186 26.22 -9.43 16.46
C SER A 186 26.64 -10.52 17.46
N GLU A 187 27.27 -10.13 18.58
CA GLU A 187 27.72 -11.08 19.60
C GLU A 187 26.57 -11.76 20.33
N CYS A 188 25.52 -11.02 20.72
CA CYS A 188 24.29 -11.58 21.29
C CYS A 188 23.70 -12.67 20.39
N ARG A 189 23.62 -12.39 19.08
CA ARG A 189 23.10 -13.36 18.10
C ARG A 189 24.00 -14.57 17.94
N LYS A 190 25.33 -14.41 17.95
CA LYS A 190 26.26 -15.53 17.87
C LYS A 190 26.09 -16.48 19.05
N GLU A 191 26.04 -15.94 20.26
CA GLU A 191 25.84 -16.72 21.48
C GLU A 191 24.47 -17.43 21.46
N TYR A 192 23.41 -16.68 21.18
CA TYR A 192 22.06 -17.22 21.11
C TYR A 192 21.93 -18.31 20.05
N CYS A 193 22.45 -18.09 18.83
CA CYS A 193 22.42 -19.10 17.77
C CYS A 193 23.12 -20.40 18.17
N ALA A 194 24.24 -20.32 18.89
CA ALA A 194 24.94 -21.51 19.39
C ALA A 194 24.06 -22.29 20.39
N LYS A 195 23.43 -21.59 21.33
CA LYS A 195 22.51 -22.18 22.31
C LYS A 195 21.27 -22.78 21.66
N LEU A 196 20.63 -22.04 20.76
CA LEU A 196 19.45 -22.49 20.01
C LEU A 196 19.76 -23.72 19.15
N LEU A 197 20.92 -23.75 18.49
CA LEU A 197 21.34 -24.89 17.70
C LEU A 197 21.58 -26.13 18.56
N ASN A 198 22.21 -25.97 19.72
CA ASN A 198 22.41 -27.06 20.67
C ASN A 198 21.07 -27.59 21.20
N PHE A 199 20.14 -26.69 21.55
CA PHE A 199 18.78 -27.03 21.97
C PHE A 199 18.08 -27.93 20.94
N TYR A 200 18.14 -27.62 19.64
CA TYR A 200 17.53 -28.45 18.60
C TYR A 200 18.30 -29.74 18.26
N LYS A 201 19.62 -29.79 18.57
CA LYS A 201 20.45 -30.99 18.40
C LYS A 201 20.24 -32.04 19.49
N GLU A 202 19.65 -31.67 20.64
CA GLU A 202 19.29 -32.62 21.68
C GLU A 202 18.39 -33.74 21.15
N ARG A 203 18.61 -34.95 21.66
CA ARG A 203 18.05 -36.19 21.11
C ARG A 203 16.53 -36.11 21.02
N GLY A 204 16.01 -36.33 19.81
CA GLY A 204 14.57 -36.38 19.54
C GLY A 204 13.89 -35.04 19.24
N ARG A 205 14.58 -33.90 19.39
CA ARG A 205 14.02 -32.58 19.02
C ARG A 205 14.12 -32.31 17.53
N LYS A 206 15.28 -32.56 16.91
CA LYS A 206 15.48 -32.36 15.46
C LYS A 206 14.48 -33.13 14.60
N SER A 207 14.08 -34.35 14.99
CA SER A 207 13.12 -35.16 14.23
C SER A 207 11.70 -34.57 14.21
N LYS A 208 11.35 -33.74 15.20
CA LYS A 208 10.05 -33.06 15.30
C LYS A 208 9.95 -31.80 14.46
N LEU A 209 11.06 -31.27 13.93
CA LEU A 209 11.03 -30.09 13.06
C LEU A 209 10.46 -30.43 11.67
N CYS A 210 9.86 -29.44 11.01
CA CYS A 210 9.50 -29.55 9.59
C CYS A 210 10.75 -29.66 8.71
N ASN A 211 10.61 -30.17 7.48
CA ASN A 211 11.74 -30.42 6.58
C ASN A 211 12.56 -29.14 6.28
N THR A 212 11.89 -27.99 6.15
CA THR A 212 12.55 -26.70 5.92
C THR A 212 13.46 -26.32 7.09
N CYS A 213 12.94 -26.39 8.32
CA CYS A 213 13.71 -26.09 9.53
C CYS A 213 14.85 -27.10 9.76
N LYS A 214 14.61 -28.40 9.51
CA LYS A 214 15.64 -29.44 9.57
C LYS A 214 16.84 -29.13 8.67
N ASN A 215 16.57 -28.69 7.43
CA ASN A 215 17.59 -28.36 6.44
C ASN A 215 18.23 -26.98 6.67
N GLY A 216 17.53 -26.07 7.35
CA GLY A 216 17.95 -24.69 7.61
C GLY A 216 18.71 -24.47 8.92
N LEU A 217 18.75 -25.46 9.81
CA LEU A 217 19.34 -25.38 11.17
C LEU A 217 20.70 -24.69 11.23
N ASN A 218 21.61 -25.01 10.31
CA ASN A 218 22.97 -24.47 10.30
C ASN A 218 23.13 -23.19 9.44
N LYS A 219 22.07 -22.74 8.74
CA LYS A 219 22.14 -21.62 7.79
C LYS A 219 21.63 -20.31 8.39
N ASN A 220 20.46 -20.35 9.02
CA ASN A 220 19.84 -19.19 9.64
C ASN A 220 19.10 -19.62 10.90
N CYS A 221 19.76 -19.51 12.06
CA CYS A 221 19.22 -19.99 13.33
C CYS A 221 17.90 -19.29 13.69
N LEU A 222 17.80 -17.97 13.41
CA LEU A 222 16.64 -17.16 13.77
C LEU A 222 15.40 -17.53 12.96
N SER A 223 15.56 -18.04 11.74
CA SER A 223 14.42 -18.49 10.92
C SER A 223 13.58 -19.60 11.56
N LEU A 224 14.13 -20.31 12.56
CA LEU A 224 13.40 -21.31 13.34
C LEU A 224 12.33 -20.66 14.23
N LEU A 225 12.52 -19.40 14.61
CA LEU A 225 11.59 -18.66 15.45
C LEU A 225 10.33 -18.21 14.70
N ASP A 226 10.37 -18.06 13.38
CA ASP A 226 9.19 -17.63 12.58
C ASP A 226 8.48 -18.79 11.87
N CYS A 227 8.84 -20.05 12.15
CA CYS A 227 8.18 -21.18 11.52
C CYS A 227 6.70 -21.26 11.93
N LYS A 228 5.81 -21.41 10.95
CA LYS A 228 4.34 -21.52 11.16
C LYS A 228 3.84 -22.97 11.20
N ASP A 229 4.75 -23.96 11.16
CA ASP A 229 4.40 -25.37 11.30
C ASP A 229 4.11 -25.69 12.77
N GLU A 230 2.98 -26.34 13.06
CA GLU A 230 2.55 -26.62 14.44
C GLU A 230 3.60 -27.39 15.25
N SER A 231 4.31 -28.33 14.62
CA SER A 231 5.34 -29.13 15.29
C SER A 231 6.54 -28.27 15.68
N CYS A 232 6.92 -27.32 14.83
CA CYS A 232 7.96 -26.33 15.13
C CYS A 232 7.51 -25.32 16.19
N MET A 233 6.27 -24.85 16.13
CA MET A 233 5.73 -23.87 17.07
C MET A 233 5.75 -24.41 18.51
N LYS A 234 5.25 -25.64 18.72
CA LYS A 234 5.28 -26.31 20.04
C LYS A 234 6.71 -26.44 20.57
N LEU A 235 7.66 -26.82 19.71
CA LEU A 235 9.04 -27.00 20.12
C LEU A 235 9.77 -25.67 20.39
N ARG A 236 9.35 -24.59 19.73
CA ARG A 236 9.89 -23.23 19.92
C ARG A 236 9.51 -22.63 21.27
N GLU A 237 8.37 -23.01 21.84
CA GLU A 237 7.94 -22.56 23.18
C GLU A 237 8.90 -23.03 24.27
N GLU A 238 9.53 -24.20 24.09
CA GLU A 238 10.55 -24.74 24.99
C GLU A 238 11.97 -24.18 24.74
N ALA A 239 12.17 -23.42 23.65
CA ALA A 239 13.49 -22.96 23.24
C ALA A 239 14.00 -21.80 24.14
N PRO A 240 15.33 -21.63 24.26
CA PRO A 240 15.89 -20.44 24.91
C PRO A 240 15.35 -19.17 24.25
N GLN A 241 15.13 -18.10 25.02
CA GLN A 241 14.62 -16.84 24.51
C GLN A 241 15.79 -15.89 24.20
N LEU A 242 15.77 -15.24 23.04
CA LEU A 242 16.85 -14.30 22.65
C LEU A 242 17.00 -13.12 23.63
N ALA A 243 15.90 -12.72 24.28
CA ALA A 243 15.90 -11.67 25.30
C ALA A 243 16.90 -11.93 26.46
N ASP A 244 17.13 -13.21 26.80
CA ASP A 244 18.03 -13.60 27.89
C ASP A 244 19.52 -13.47 27.50
N PHE A 245 19.82 -13.31 26.20
CA PHE A 245 21.17 -13.22 25.64
C PHE A 245 21.52 -11.82 25.14
N LEU A 246 20.65 -10.83 25.42
CA LEU A 246 20.94 -9.44 25.12
C LEU A 246 22.08 -8.94 26.00
N SER A 247 23.03 -8.21 25.40
CA SER A 247 24.01 -7.43 26.15
C SER A 247 23.30 -6.34 26.95
N ASP A 248 23.97 -5.81 27.97
CA ASP A 248 23.42 -4.72 28.77
C ASP A 248 23.06 -3.51 27.88
N ASP A 249 23.92 -3.15 26.94
CA ASP A 249 23.64 -2.11 25.94
C ASP A 249 22.36 -2.40 25.12
N SER A 250 22.18 -3.64 24.65
CA SER A 250 21.01 -4.01 23.84
C SER A 250 19.72 -4.04 24.67
N ARG A 251 19.83 -4.41 25.94
CA ARG A 251 18.72 -4.43 26.91
C ARG A 251 18.31 -3.01 27.29
N GLU A 252 19.28 -2.13 27.55
CA GLU A 252 19.02 -0.71 27.78
C GLU A 252 18.40 -0.06 26.55
N TYR A 253 18.91 -0.35 25.36
CA TYR A 253 18.36 0.15 24.10
C TYR A 253 16.88 -0.24 23.93
N LEU A 254 16.55 -1.53 24.14
CA LEU A 254 15.17 -2.01 24.11
C LEU A 254 14.31 -1.29 25.14
N THR A 255 14.76 -1.24 26.39
CA THR A 255 14.02 -0.60 27.48
C THR A 255 13.70 0.86 27.15
N LYS A 256 14.69 1.62 26.65
CA LYS A 256 14.49 3.01 26.23
C LYS A 256 13.55 3.16 25.04
N THR A 257 13.58 2.26 24.07
CA THR A 257 12.59 2.27 22.97
C THR A 257 11.18 2.08 23.52
N LEU A 258 10.99 1.12 24.44
CA LEU A 258 9.68 0.85 25.04
C LEU A 258 9.17 2.03 25.88
N GLU A 259 10.03 2.66 26.69
CA GLU A 259 9.69 3.88 27.44
C GLU A 259 9.16 5.00 26.53
N PHE A 260 9.76 5.20 25.34
CA PHE A 260 9.26 6.17 24.37
C PHE A 260 7.88 5.79 23.81
N LEU A 261 7.62 4.50 23.57
CA LEU A 261 6.31 4.04 23.11
C LEU A 261 5.24 4.23 24.19
N ASP A 262 5.58 3.98 25.45
CA ASP A 262 4.71 4.20 26.61
C ASP A 262 4.34 5.69 26.75
N GLU A 263 5.33 6.59 26.66
CA GLU A 263 5.12 8.04 26.73
C GLU A 263 4.22 8.55 25.59
N LEU A 264 4.33 7.93 24.41
CA LEU A 264 3.51 8.25 23.23
C LEU A 264 2.16 7.53 23.23
N ASN A 265 1.83 6.76 24.27
CA ASN A 265 0.62 5.95 24.40
C ASN A 265 0.41 4.96 23.24
N ILE A 266 1.49 4.43 22.68
CA ILE A 266 1.43 3.45 21.59
C ILE A 266 1.34 2.05 22.19
N SER A 267 0.21 1.38 21.97
CA SER A 267 0.06 -0.01 22.40
C SER A 267 0.99 -0.94 21.60
N TYR A 268 1.83 -1.66 22.33
CA TYR A 268 2.71 -2.69 21.78
C TYR A 268 2.62 -4.01 22.56
N ASN A 269 2.99 -5.10 21.88
CA ASN A 269 3.21 -6.41 22.46
C ASN A 269 4.66 -6.84 22.23
N PHE A 270 5.34 -7.27 23.30
CA PHE A 270 6.64 -7.90 23.16
C PHE A 270 6.47 -9.32 22.61
N ASN A 271 7.06 -9.60 21.45
CA ASN A 271 7.00 -10.91 20.81
C ASN A 271 8.42 -11.46 20.65
N PRO A 272 8.88 -12.38 21.53
CA PRO A 272 10.25 -12.88 21.49
C PRO A 272 10.56 -13.71 20.25
N TYR A 273 9.53 -14.14 19.52
CA TYR A 273 9.65 -14.90 18.28
C TYR A 273 9.66 -14.02 17.03
N LEU A 274 9.45 -12.71 17.18
CA LEU A 274 9.49 -11.77 16.08
C LEU A 274 10.92 -11.65 15.56
N VAL A 275 11.14 -12.25 14.40
CA VAL A 275 12.36 -12.11 13.60
C VAL A 275 11.96 -11.63 12.22
N ARG A 276 12.86 -10.90 11.56
CA ARG A 276 12.58 -10.36 10.23
C ARG A 276 13.17 -11.25 9.15
N GLY A 277 12.59 -11.12 7.97
CA GLY A 277 12.95 -11.94 6.82
C GLY A 277 14.27 -11.62 6.15
N LEU A 278 14.97 -10.58 6.60
CA LEU A 278 16.20 -10.10 6.01
C LEU A 278 17.26 -10.17 7.10
N ASN A 279 18.43 -10.73 6.78
CA ASN A 279 19.42 -11.07 7.80
C ASN A 279 20.24 -9.86 8.29
N TYR A 280 19.98 -8.67 7.74
CA TYR A 280 20.72 -7.45 8.06
C TYR A 280 20.23 -6.74 9.33
N TYR A 281 19.10 -7.16 9.92
CA TYR A 281 18.56 -6.49 11.10
C TYR A 281 19.41 -6.76 12.36
N ASN A 282 19.53 -5.73 13.21
CA ASN A 282 20.07 -5.78 14.57
C ASN A 282 19.19 -4.99 15.53
N ASP A 283 19.37 -5.23 16.83
CA ASP A 283 18.61 -4.56 17.87
C ASP A 283 17.11 -4.57 17.59
N ILE A 284 16.44 -3.42 17.60
CA ILE A 284 14.99 -3.33 17.54
C ILE A 284 14.43 -3.80 16.18
N VAL A 285 13.43 -4.66 16.25
CA VAL A 285 12.56 -5.03 15.12
C VAL A 285 11.09 -4.89 15.54
N PHE A 286 10.24 -4.51 14.59
CA PHE A 286 8.82 -4.31 14.86
C PHE A 286 7.93 -4.63 13.66
N GLU A 287 6.66 -4.94 13.92
CA GLU A 287 5.62 -5.18 12.93
C GLU A 287 4.29 -4.57 13.34
N PHE A 288 3.47 -4.18 12.36
CA PHE A 288 2.12 -3.66 12.58
C PHE A 288 1.10 -4.69 12.15
N TRP A 289 0.26 -5.12 13.10
CA TRP A 289 -0.73 -6.15 12.90
C TRP A 289 -2.14 -5.56 12.92
N PRO A 290 -3.00 -5.83 11.93
CA PRO A 290 -4.34 -5.27 11.92
C PRO A 290 -5.18 -5.89 13.04
N VAL A 291 -5.97 -5.07 13.74
CA VAL A 291 -6.92 -5.53 14.76
C VAL A 291 -8.33 -5.53 14.15
N ASN A 292 -9.01 -6.67 14.25
CA ASN A 292 -10.38 -6.83 13.76
C ASN A 292 -11.39 -6.24 14.76
N ASP A 293 -12.66 -6.13 14.36
CA ASP A 293 -13.71 -5.53 15.19
C ASP A 293 -14.00 -6.28 16.49
N ASP A 294 -13.78 -7.60 16.48
CA ASP A 294 -13.88 -8.47 17.66
C ASP A 294 -12.65 -8.38 18.59
N GLY A 295 -11.71 -7.47 18.30
CA GLY A 295 -10.46 -7.30 19.05
C GLY A 295 -9.38 -8.33 18.71
N THR A 296 -9.63 -9.27 17.80
CA THR A 296 -8.62 -10.27 17.42
C THR A 296 -7.55 -9.68 16.51
N VAL A 297 -6.31 -10.15 16.67
CA VAL A 297 -5.19 -9.75 15.81
C VAL A 297 -5.23 -10.55 14.52
N GLY A 298 -5.11 -9.86 13.39
CA GLY A 298 -5.12 -10.48 12.06
C GLY A 298 -3.92 -11.42 11.83
N LYS A 299 -3.99 -12.21 10.75
CA LYS A 299 -2.99 -13.25 10.46
C LYS A 299 -1.75 -12.78 9.70
N LEU A 300 -1.75 -11.55 9.20
CA LEU A 300 -0.69 -11.02 8.35
C LEU A 300 -0.42 -9.55 8.73
N ALA A 301 0.85 -9.25 9.01
CA ALA A 301 1.30 -7.88 9.25
C ALA A 301 1.06 -6.98 8.03
N LEU A 302 0.69 -5.72 8.28
CA LEU A 302 0.54 -4.68 7.25
C LEU A 302 1.90 -4.10 6.85
N GLY A 303 2.83 -4.05 7.79
CA GLY A 303 4.18 -3.57 7.58
C GLY A 303 5.10 -3.95 8.73
N GLY A 304 6.36 -3.59 8.62
CA GLY A 304 7.32 -3.77 9.69
C GLY A 304 8.67 -3.18 9.35
N GLY A 305 9.54 -3.14 10.34
CA GLY A 305 10.80 -2.44 10.26
C GLY A 305 11.76 -2.87 11.35
N GLY A 306 12.81 -2.07 11.52
CA GLY A 306 13.83 -2.28 12.52
C GLY A 306 15.15 -1.62 12.14
N ARG A 307 16.16 -1.82 12.98
CA ARG A 307 17.52 -1.31 12.82
C ARG A 307 18.40 -2.27 12.02
N TYR A 308 19.31 -1.73 11.21
CA TYR A 308 20.15 -2.50 10.28
C TYR A 308 21.53 -1.83 10.05
N ASP A 309 22.24 -1.51 11.12
CA ASP A 309 23.47 -0.70 11.12
C ASP A 309 24.57 -1.23 10.18
N SER A 310 24.65 -2.55 9.96
CA SER A 310 25.68 -3.15 9.09
C SER A 310 25.37 -3.08 7.59
N LEU A 311 24.16 -2.67 7.19
CA LEU A 311 23.73 -2.77 5.79
C LEU A 311 24.51 -1.82 4.88
N ILE A 312 24.74 -0.58 5.32
CA ILE A 312 25.48 0.43 4.55
C ILE A 312 26.93 -0.01 4.30
N GLU A 313 27.59 -0.53 5.33
CA GLU A 313 28.95 -1.09 5.22
C GLU A 313 28.99 -2.29 4.24
N SER A 314 27.98 -3.15 4.29
CA SER A 314 27.91 -4.32 3.40
C SER A 314 27.77 -3.97 1.91
N LEU A 315 27.31 -2.75 1.63
CA LEU A 315 27.17 -2.14 0.30
C LEU A 315 28.42 -1.34 -0.13
N GLY A 316 29.48 -1.32 0.68
CA GLY A 316 30.74 -0.62 0.38
C GLY A 316 30.84 0.79 0.96
N GLY A 317 29.87 1.22 1.77
CA GLY A 317 29.93 2.48 2.50
C GLY A 317 30.73 2.40 3.80
N VAL A 318 30.87 3.55 4.47
CA VAL A 318 31.37 3.59 5.86
C VAL A 318 30.29 3.08 6.81
N SER A 319 30.69 2.35 7.86
CA SER A 319 29.78 1.87 8.91
C SER A 319 28.92 3.02 9.45
N THR A 320 27.62 2.97 9.15
CA THR A 320 26.66 4.04 9.39
C THR A 320 25.38 3.43 9.94
N PRO A 321 24.94 3.82 11.15
CA PRO A 321 23.75 3.26 11.75
C PRO A 321 22.51 3.64 10.95
N ALA A 322 21.55 2.74 10.86
CA ALA A 322 20.32 3.01 10.11
C ALA A 322 19.15 2.18 10.63
N ALA A 323 17.94 2.73 10.53
CA ALA A 323 16.70 2.06 10.86
C ALA A 323 15.60 2.49 9.90
N GLY A 324 14.63 1.64 9.68
CA GLY A 324 13.55 1.96 8.75
C GLY A 324 12.41 0.98 8.81
N LEU A 325 11.38 1.26 8.00
CA LEU A 325 10.19 0.42 7.88
C LEU A 325 9.70 0.34 6.45
N ALA A 326 8.95 -0.72 6.17
CA ALA A 326 8.18 -0.88 4.94
C ALA A 326 6.75 -1.32 5.26
N ILE A 327 5.75 -0.67 4.65
CA ILE A 327 4.32 -0.99 4.75
C ILE A 327 3.78 -1.37 3.38
N GLY A 328 3.08 -2.50 3.29
CA GLY A 328 2.43 -2.96 2.05
C GLY A 328 1.09 -2.26 1.84
N ILE A 329 0.97 -1.49 0.76
CA ILE A 329 -0.21 -0.67 0.49
C ILE A 329 -1.43 -1.53 0.14
N GLU A 330 -1.27 -2.61 -0.62
CA GLU A 330 -2.38 -3.48 -0.99
C GLU A 330 -3.05 -4.11 0.23
N ARG A 331 -2.25 -4.54 1.22
CA ARG A 331 -2.77 -5.08 2.48
C ARG A 331 -3.45 -4.00 3.31
N THR A 332 -2.91 -2.79 3.28
CA THR A 332 -3.43 -1.64 4.01
C THR A 332 -4.80 -1.22 3.46
N ILE A 333 -4.92 -0.99 2.15
CA ILE A 333 -6.19 -0.58 1.53
C ILE A 333 -7.25 -1.68 1.58
N ALA A 334 -6.85 -2.94 1.73
CA ALA A 334 -7.77 -4.05 1.97
C ALA A 334 -8.43 -3.98 3.36
N LYS A 335 -7.86 -3.23 4.30
CA LYS A 335 -8.39 -3.03 5.67
C LYS A 335 -9.21 -1.77 5.85
N ILE A 336 -9.26 -0.88 4.86
CA ILE A 336 -10.15 0.29 4.86
C ILE A 336 -11.61 -0.20 4.73
N LYS A 337 -12.45 0.11 5.73
CA LYS A 337 -13.85 -0.37 5.80
C LYS A 337 -14.81 0.50 4.99
N ASP A 338 -14.79 1.81 5.24
CA ASP A 338 -15.69 2.74 4.56
C ASP A 338 -15.08 3.29 3.27
N LYS A 339 -14.95 2.39 2.28
CA LYS A 339 -14.46 2.78 0.96
C LYS A 339 -15.45 3.69 0.21
N ALA A 340 -16.74 3.56 0.52
CA ALA A 340 -17.80 4.32 -0.16
C ALA A 340 -17.79 5.81 0.22
N ALA A 341 -17.38 6.16 1.44
CA ALA A 341 -17.17 7.56 1.81
C ALA A 341 -16.09 8.26 0.99
N LEU A 342 -15.14 7.51 0.39
CA LEU A 342 -14.05 8.08 -0.41
C LEU A 342 -14.49 8.55 -1.79
N THR A 343 -15.56 7.97 -2.35
CA THR A 343 -16.15 8.40 -3.64
C THR A 343 -17.07 9.61 -3.51
N ASN A 344 -17.61 9.88 -2.32
CA ASN A 344 -18.55 10.99 -2.14
C ASN A 344 -17.88 12.37 -2.39
N LYS A 345 -16.57 12.51 -2.18
CA LYS A 345 -15.88 13.81 -2.40
C LYS A 345 -15.71 14.20 -3.87
N THR A 346 -15.68 13.25 -4.81
CA THR A 346 -15.44 13.52 -6.24
C THR A 346 -16.69 13.30 -7.11
N GLU A 347 -17.74 12.68 -6.56
CA GLU A 347 -19.01 12.41 -7.25
C GLU A 347 -20.11 13.44 -6.95
N GLU A 348 -19.90 14.39 -6.03
CA GLU A 348 -20.90 15.41 -5.73
C GLU A 348 -20.92 16.55 -6.77
N ASP A 349 -22.14 16.99 -7.09
CA ASP A 349 -22.49 18.15 -7.92
C ASP A 349 -21.92 18.16 -9.36
N ILE A 350 -21.85 16.98 -10.00
CA ILE A 350 -21.45 16.87 -11.41
C ILE A 350 -22.41 17.67 -12.31
N VAL A 351 -21.82 18.57 -13.10
CA VAL A 351 -22.48 19.30 -14.20
C VAL A 351 -22.06 18.65 -15.52
N PHE A 352 -23.01 18.09 -16.27
CA PHE A 352 -22.74 17.49 -17.57
C PHE A 352 -23.02 18.48 -18.70
N ILE A 353 -22.17 18.56 -19.72
CA ILE A 353 -22.43 19.35 -20.93
C ILE A 353 -22.72 18.40 -22.08
N ALA A 354 -23.92 18.54 -22.64
CA ALA A 354 -24.35 17.85 -23.84
C ALA A 354 -24.49 18.84 -25.02
N GLN A 355 -24.24 18.36 -26.22
CA GLN A 355 -24.25 19.18 -27.43
C GLN A 355 -24.90 18.47 -28.62
N LEU A 356 -25.41 19.24 -29.57
CA LEU A 356 -25.88 18.75 -30.86
C LEU A 356 -25.52 19.72 -32.00
N GLY A 357 -24.50 19.35 -32.78
CA GLY A 357 -24.08 20.02 -34.01
C GLY A 357 -22.77 20.82 -33.88
N ASP A 358 -22.11 21.12 -35.00
CA ASP A 358 -20.72 21.58 -35.00
C ASP A 358 -20.49 22.92 -34.28
N GLN A 359 -21.39 23.90 -34.45
CA GLN A 359 -21.29 25.15 -33.70
C GLN A 359 -21.54 24.96 -32.19
N ALA A 360 -22.42 24.03 -31.84
CA ALA A 360 -22.68 23.68 -30.44
C ALA A 360 -21.45 22.99 -29.82
N LYS A 361 -20.75 22.12 -30.55
CA LYS A 361 -19.47 21.52 -30.08
C LYS A 361 -18.44 22.58 -29.71
N LEU A 362 -18.22 23.56 -30.59
CA LEU A 362 -17.25 24.63 -30.34
C LEU A 362 -17.61 25.45 -29.09
N LYS A 363 -18.89 25.81 -28.92
CA LYS A 363 -19.35 26.55 -27.74
C LYS A 363 -19.41 25.71 -26.48
N ALA A 364 -19.75 24.44 -26.57
CA ALA A 364 -19.74 23.50 -25.46
C ALA A 364 -18.33 23.28 -24.93
N LEU A 365 -17.33 23.19 -25.81
CA LEU A 365 -15.91 23.10 -25.41
C LEU A 365 -15.44 24.38 -24.71
N GLN A 366 -15.83 25.55 -25.22
CA GLN A 366 -15.55 26.83 -24.57
C GLN A 366 -16.18 26.87 -23.16
N LEU A 367 -17.46 26.51 -23.05
CA LEU A 367 -18.19 26.48 -21.77
C LEU A 367 -17.57 25.49 -20.77
N PHE A 368 -17.16 24.32 -21.25
CA PHE A 368 -16.47 23.32 -20.44
C PHE A 368 -15.22 23.91 -19.80
N GLU A 369 -14.36 24.55 -20.58
CA GLU A 369 -13.14 25.17 -20.05
C GLU A 369 -13.42 26.32 -19.09
N ASP A 370 -14.40 27.17 -19.38
CA ASP A 370 -14.77 28.30 -18.53
C ASP A 370 -15.29 27.83 -17.16
N LEU A 371 -16.15 26.82 -17.14
CA LEU A 371 -16.70 26.25 -15.91
C LEU A 371 -15.64 25.43 -15.15
N ARG A 372 -14.79 24.66 -15.84
CA ARG A 372 -13.68 23.93 -15.23
C ARG A 372 -12.71 24.87 -14.53
N LYS A 373 -12.32 25.98 -15.19
CA LYS A 373 -11.45 27.02 -14.57
C LYS A 373 -12.10 27.71 -13.38
N ALA A 374 -13.43 27.81 -13.36
CA ALA A 374 -14.18 28.33 -12.22
C ALA A 374 -14.33 27.32 -11.06
N GLY A 375 -13.83 26.09 -11.21
CA GLY A 375 -13.81 25.07 -10.15
C GLY A 375 -15.04 24.14 -10.12
N PHE A 376 -15.89 24.17 -11.15
CA PHE A 376 -17.03 23.23 -11.24
C PHE A 376 -16.57 21.83 -11.63
N ASN A 377 -17.24 20.81 -11.08
CA ASN A 377 -17.05 19.41 -11.46
C ASN A 377 -17.79 19.12 -12.78
N VAL A 378 -17.19 19.51 -13.90
CA VAL A 378 -17.83 19.42 -15.22
C VAL A 378 -17.44 18.15 -15.96
N ARG A 379 -18.42 17.45 -16.54
CA ARG A 379 -18.26 16.25 -17.37
C ARG A 379 -18.90 16.47 -18.74
N GLN A 380 -18.48 15.70 -19.74
CA GLN A 380 -18.93 15.88 -21.12
C GLN A 380 -18.72 14.60 -21.95
N SER A 381 -19.42 14.50 -23.08
CA SER A 381 -19.24 13.43 -24.08
C SER A 381 -19.26 14.00 -25.51
N PHE A 382 -18.35 14.93 -25.79
CA PHE A 382 -18.22 15.66 -27.05
C PHE A 382 -17.84 14.77 -28.23
N ALA A 383 -17.31 13.57 -27.98
CA ALA A 383 -17.04 12.58 -29.03
C ALA A 383 -18.31 11.96 -29.63
N SER A 384 -19.43 11.99 -28.89
CA SER A 384 -20.71 11.48 -29.39
C SER A 384 -21.53 12.58 -30.06
N ASP A 385 -22.07 12.30 -31.25
CA ASP A 385 -23.06 13.15 -31.91
C ASP A 385 -24.50 12.87 -31.47
N SER A 386 -24.71 11.76 -30.76
CA SER A 386 -26.02 11.35 -30.28
C SER A 386 -26.32 12.00 -28.93
N LEU A 387 -27.21 12.99 -28.92
CA LEU A 387 -27.68 13.62 -27.69
C LEU A 387 -28.27 12.59 -26.70
N LYS A 388 -28.95 11.56 -27.22
CA LYS A 388 -29.49 10.48 -26.39
C LYS A 388 -28.37 9.76 -25.63
N PHE A 389 -27.29 9.37 -26.33
CA PHE A 389 -26.15 8.71 -25.71
C PHE A 389 -25.45 9.59 -24.67
N GLN A 390 -25.24 10.87 -25.01
CA GLN A 390 -24.64 11.82 -24.07
C GLN A 390 -25.48 11.97 -22.79
N LEU A 391 -26.81 12.00 -22.89
CA LEU A 391 -27.69 12.06 -21.72
C LEU A 391 -27.76 10.74 -20.93
N GLU A 392 -27.68 9.59 -21.60
CA GLU A 392 -27.53 8.28 -20.93
C GLU A 392 -26.21 8.23 -20.14
N GLU A 393 -25.12 8.78 -20.68
CA GLU A 393 -23.85 8.90 -19.98
C GLU A 393 -23.95 9.86 -18.78
N ALA A 394 -24.64 11.00 -18.94
CA ALA A 394 -24.91 11.92 -17.83
C ALA A 394 -25.66 11.24 -16.67
N VAL A 395 -26.61 10.35 -16.98
CA VAL A 395 -27.30 9.52 -15.98
C VAL A 395 -26.36 8.49 -15.35
N ALA A 396 -25.55 7.80 -16.16
CA ALA A 396 -24.63 6.77 -15.69
C ALA A 396 -23.60 7.32 -14.68
N ILE A 397 -23.11 8.54 -14.91
CA ILE A 397 -22.18 9.23 -14.01
C ILE A 397 -22.88 10.03 -12.89
N LYS A 398 -24.21 9.92 -12.76
CA LYS A 398 -25.03 10.61 -11.75
C LYS A 398 -24.87 12.14 -11.76
N ALA A 399 -24.82 12.75 -12.94
CA ALA A 399 -24.84 14.20 -13.06
C ALA A 399 -26.12 14.77 -12.46
N LYS A 400 -26.02 15.81 -11.62
CA LYS A 400 -27.21 16.50 -11.05
C LYS A 400 -27.81 17.51 -12.02
N THR A 401 -26.97 18.05 -12.90
CA THR A 401 -27.37 19.08 -13.88
C THR A 401 -26.80 18.71 -15.24
N SER A 402 -27.61 18.80 -16.29
CA SER A 402 -27.15 18.77 -17.67
C SER A 402 -27.37 20.11 -18.37
N LEU A 403 -26.34 20.64 -19.02
CA LEU A 403 -26.36 21.83 -19.85
C LEU A 403 -26.35 21.39 -21.31
N ILE A 404 -27.40 21.72 -22.06
CA ILE A 404 -27.65 21.18 -23.41
C ILE A 404 -27.60 22.33 -24.42
N LEU A 405 -26.72 22.20 -25.42
CA LEU A 405 -26.55 23.15 -26.52
C LEU A 405 -26.91 22.48 -27.85
N GLY A 406 -27.98 22.92 -28.50
CA GLY A 406 -28.30 22.56 -29.88
C GLY A 406 -28.19 23.77 -30.82
N LYS A 407 -28.60 23.56 -32.08
CA LYS A 407 -28.62 24.63 -33.09
C LYS A 407 -29.47 25.83 -32.67
N LYS A 408 -30.63 25.58 -32.05
CA LYS A 408 -31.55 26.62 -31.58
C LYS A 408 -30.91 27.46 -30.47
N GLU A 409 -30.32 26.80 -29.48
CA GLU A 409 -29.68 27.46 -28.35
C GLU A 409 -28.52 28.35 -28.80
N ILE A 410 -27.74 27.89 -29.80
CA ILE A 410 -26.67 28.69 -30.42
C ILE A 410 -27.21 29.92 -31.13
N MET A 411 -28.28 29.77 -31.93
CA MET A 411 -28.90 30.90 -32.63
C MET A 411 -29.48 31.93 -31.66
N ASP A 412 -30.12 31.46 -30.58
CA ASP A 412 -30.81 32.30 -29.61
C ASP A 412 -29.85 32.88 -28.54
N GLY A 413 -28.57 32.47 -28.53
CA GLY A 413 -27.61 32.86 -27.49
C GLY A 413 -27.97 32.32 -26.10
N THR A 414 -28.68 31.19 -26.05
CA THR A 414 -29.20 30.55 -24.85
C THR A 414 -28.56 29.18 -24.61
N ILE A 415 -28.93 28.52 -23.52
CA ILE A 415 -28.64 27.13 -23.21
C ILE A 415 -29.81 26.53 -22.43
N LEU A 416 -30.04 25.24 -22.58
CA LEU A 416 -31.02 24.53 -21.78
C LEU A 416 -30.33 23.89 -20.57
N MET A 417 -30.76 24.23 -19.36
CA MET A 417 -30.29 23.61 -18.13
C MET A 417 -31.37 22.65 -17.63
N ARG A 418 -31.04 21.36 -17.59
CA ARG A 418 -31.90 20.28 -17.11
C ARG A 418 -31.44 19.83 -15.75
N ASP A 419 -32.35 19.81 -14.79
CA ASP A 419 -32.17 19.11 -13.54
C ASP A 419 -32.40 17.61 -13.76
N MET A 420 -31.40 16.80 -13.44
CA MET A 420 -31.40 15.38 -13.81
C MET A 420 -32.23 14.53 -12.83
N ASP A 421 -32.44 15.01 -11.61
CA ASP A 421 -33.25 14.32 -10.59
C ASP A 421 -34.75 14.55 -10.84
N SER A 422 -35.15 15.81 -11.04
CA SER A 422 -36.55 16.19 -11.24
C SER A 422 -37.01 16.14 -12.70
N GLY A 423 -36.06 16.12 -13.65
CA GLY A 423 -36.33 16.23 -15.08
C GLY A 423 -36.73 17.64 -15.54
N THR A 424 -36.83 18.61 -14.63
CA THR A 424 -37.20 20.00 -14.96
C THR A 424 -36.17 20.67 -15.85
N GLN A 425 -36.63 21.56 -16.73
CA GLN A 425 -35.79 22.26 -17.69
C GLN A 425 -36.02 23.76 -17.59
N GLU A 426 -34.93 24.54 -17.61
CA GLU A 426 -34.96 25.99 -17.70
C GLU A 426 -34.05 26.46 -18.85
N THR A 427 -34.51 27.44 -19.62
CA THR A 427 -33.68 28.09 -20.64
C THR A 427 -32.98 29.30 -20.04
N LEU A 428 -31.66 29.37 -20.22
CA LEU A 428 -30.81 30.43 -19.67
C LEU A 428 -30.09 31.17 -20.78
N VAL A 429 -29.81 32.45 -20.58
CA VAL A 429 -28.84 33.17 -21.42
C VAL A 429 -27.47 32.55 -21.20
N PHE A 430 -26.76 32.21 -22.28
CA PHE A 430 -25.48 31.48 -22.21
C PHE A 430 -24.46 32.15 -21.26
N LYS A 431 -24.38 33.48 -21.27
CA LYS A 431 -23.49 34.25 -20.40
C LYS A 431 -23.81 34.16 -18.90
N LYS A 432 -25.03 33.75 -18.52
CA LYS A 432 -25.50 33.68 -17.13
C LYS A 432 -25.39 32.27 -16.52
N VAL A 433 -24.92 31.28 -17.27
CA VAL A 433 -24.82 29.88 -16.82
C VAL A 433 -24.00 29.76 -15.55
N ARG A 434 -22.82 30.38 -15.53
CA ARG A 434 -21.94 30.36 -14.35
C ARG A 434 -22.63 30.92 -13.12
N GLU A 435 -23.21 32.11 -13.22
CA GLU A 435 -23.93 32.75 -12.11
C GLU A 435 -25.08 31.87 -11.60
N ARG A 436 -25.81 31.21 -12.50
CA ARG A 436 -26.91 30.33 -12.15
C ARG A 436 -26.44 29.07 -11.41
N LEU A 437 -25.31 28.48 -11.82
CA LEU A 437 -24.68 27.35 -11.15
C LEU A 437 -24.16 27.77 -9.76
N GLU A 438 -23.47 28.90 -9.63
CA GLU A 438 -23.00 29.42 -8.34
C GLU A 438 -24.15 29.64 -7.35
N ARG A 439 -25.31 30.12 -7.84
CA ARG A 439 -26.53 30.24 -7.02
C ARG A 439 -27.09 28.87 -6.61
N LYS A 440 -27.09 27.88 -7.52
CA LYS A 440 -27.56 26.51 -7.23
C LYS A 440 -26.69 25.85 -6.16
N ASP A 441 -25.37 25.94 -6.28
CA ASP A 441 -24.42 25.40 -5.30
C ASP A 441 -24.60 26.02 -3.91
N LYS A 442 -24.79 27.35 -3.84
CA LYS A 442 -25.06 28.04 -2.56
C LYS A 442 -26.36 27.57 -1.91
N LEU A 443 -27.41 27.32 -2.69
CA LEU A 443 -28.67 26.78 -2.18
C LEU A 443 -28.50 25.34 -1.68
N ILE A 444 -27.82 24.48 -2.43
CA ILE A 444 -27.56 23.08 -2.05
C ILE A 444 -26.77 23.01 -0.74
N LYS A 445 -25.67 23.78 -0.63
CA LYS A 445 -24.87 23.87 0.60
C LYS A 445 -25.70 24.36 1.80
N LYS A 446 -26.60 25.33 1.60
CA LYS A 446 -27.49 25.85 2.66
C LYS A 446 -28.54 24.83 3.12
N VAL A 447 -29.01 23.96 2.21
CA VAL A 447 -29.97 22.89 2.53
C VAL A 447 -29.29 21.72 3.23
N ASN A 448 -28.08 21.33 2.81
CA ASN A 448 -27.32 20.26 3.45
C ASN A 448 -26.89 20.63 4.88
N ASN A 449 -26.40 21.86 5.10
CA ASN A 449 -26.06 22.34 6.45
C ASN A 449 -27.28 22.38 7.40
N ARG A 450 -28.50 22.55 6.89
CA ARG A 450 -29.74 22.48 7.70
C ARG A 450 -30.15 21.06 8.04
N LYS A 451 -29.83 20.06 7.19
CA LYS A 451 -30.11 18.65 7.46
C LYS A 451 -29.13 18.07 8.49
N GLU A 452 -27.86 18.47 8.47
CA GLU A 452 -26.88 18.07 9.48
C GLU A 452 -27.20 18.69 10.86
N GLY A 453 -27.67 19.94 10.90
CA GLY A 453 -28.11 20.59 12.15
C GLY A 453 -29.40 20.01 12.77
N ALA A 454 -30.18 19.23 12.01
CA ALA A 454 -31.40 18.59 12.51
C ALA A 454 -31.19 17.15 13.04
N PHE A 455 -29.99 16.59 12.86
CA PHE A 455 -29.59 15.30 13.46
C PHE A 455 -28.93 15.46 14.85
N TYR A 456 -28.62 16.69 15.26
CA TYR A 456 -28.07 17.06 16.58
C TYR A 456 -29.00 18.01 17.35
N GLY A 457 -30.30 18.02 17.02
CA GLY A 457 -31.34 18.81 17.69
C GLY A 457 -32.28 17.93 18.51
#